data_AF-A0A4R8BDB5-F1
#
_entry.id   AF-A0A4R8BDB5-F1
#
_cell.length_a   1.000
_cell.length_b   1.000
_cell.length_c   1.000
_cell.angle_alpha   90.00
_cell.angle_beta   90.00
_cell.angle_gamma   90.00
#
_symmetry.space_group_name_H-M   'P 1'
#
loop_
_entity.id
_entity.type
_entity.pdbx_description
1 polymer ?
#
loop_
_entity_poly.entity_id
_entity_poly.type
_entity_poly.pdbx_seq_one_letter_code
_entity_poly.pdbx_strand_id
1 'polypeptide(L)' 'METSKTLQNWNQVAEIQLVYKTKVKASERPFINSSKTAYQLAVQSWNPDTIEFFEQFKILLLNQSNKVLGI' A
#
# COMPACT_ATOMS: atom_id res chain seq x y z
N MET A 1 33.81 41.70 13.83
CA MET A 1 32.36 41.57 13.54
C MET A 1 32.14 40.12 13.17
N GLU A 2 31.80 39.29 14.15
CA GLU A 2 31.69 37.84 13.94
C GLU A 2 30.33 37.51 13.31
N THR A 3 30.35 36.84 12.17
CA THR A 3 29.16 36.36 11.47
C THR A 3 28.65 35.08 12.13
N SER A 4 27.53 35.18 12.84
CA SER A 4 26.79 34.05 13.38
C SER A 4 26.32 33.14 12.23
N LYS A 5 26.96 31.98 12.07
CA LYS A 5 26.47 30.91 11.17
C LYS A 5 25.18 30.33 11.76
N THR A 6 24.06 30.57 11.09
CA THR A 6 22.78 29.93 11.40
C THR A 6 22.95 28.40 11.27
N LEU A 7 22.83 27.68 12.39
CA LEU A 7 22.76 26.22 12.42
C LEU A 7 21.48 25.79 11.68
N GLN A 8 21.57 25.47 10.39
CA GLN A 8 20.47 24.81 9.69
C GLN A 8 20.33 23.39 10.27
N ASN A 9 19.19 23.10 10.87
CA ASN A 9 18.82 21.75 11.30
C ASN A 9 18.32 20.95 10.08
N TRP A 10 19.23 20.35 9.33
CA TRP A 10 18.91 19.47 8.19
C TRP A 10 18.17 18.18 8.59
N ASN A 11 18.12 17.87 9.89
CA ASN A 11 17.55 16.63 10.42
C ASN A 11 16.04 16.74 10.73
N GLN A 12 15.42 17.89 10.48
CA GLN A 12 13.98 18.10 10.64
C GLN A 12 13.28 18.09 9.28
N VAL A 13 13.39 16.98 8.56
CA VAL A 13 12.67 16.76 7.30
C VAL A 13 11.56 15.74 7.51
N ALA A 14 10.38 16.01 6.95
CA ALA A 14 9.27 15.07 6.98
C ALA A 14 9.52 13.92 6.00
N GLU A 15 9.11 12.71 6.37
CA GLU A 15 9.02 11.59 5.42
C GLU A 15 7.93 11.91 4.39
N ILE A 16 8.25 11.77 3.09
CA ILE A 16 7.30 11.92 2.00
C ILE A 16 7.18 10.57 1.30
N GLN A 17 5.99 9.98 1.33
CA GLN A 17 5.71 8.76 0.57
C GLN A 17 4.99 9.10 -0.74
N LEU A 18 5.60 8.71 -1.86
CA LEU A 18 4.99 8.86 -3.18
C LEU A 18 4.52 7.50 -3.71
N VAL A 19 3.22 7.36 -3.93
CA VAL A 19 2.62 6.10 -4.42
C VAL A 19 1.97 6.33 -5.79
N TYR A 20 2.54 5.71 -6.81
CA TYR A 20 1.96 5.72 -8.15
C TYR A 20 1.03 4.51 -8.33
N LYS A 21 -0.22 4.75 -8.71
CA LYS A 21 -1.21 3.70 -8.98
C LYS A 21 -1.52 3.65 -10.47
N THR A 22 -1.12 2.56 -11.13
CA THR A 22 -1.43 2.33 -12.55
C THR A 22 -2.90 1.95 -12.72
N LYS A 23 -3.58 2.52 -13.73
CA LYS A 23 -4.93 2.08 -14.10
C LYS A 23 -4.88 0.69 -14.71
N VAL A 24 -5.41 -0.30 -14.00
CA VAL A 24 -5.58 -1.68 -14.49
C VAL A 24 -6.86 -1.77 -15.32
N LYS A 25 -6.76 -2.36 -16.52
CA LYS A 25 -7.94 -2.57 -17.38
C LYS A 25 -8.92 -3.53 -16.69
N ALA A 26 -10.22 -3.35 -16.93
CA ALA A 26 -11.23 -4.20 -16.30
C ALA A 26 -11.06 -5.71 -16.62
N SER A 27 -10.59 -6.04 -17.82
CA SER A 27 -10.31 -7.41 -18.27
C SER A 27 -9.15 -8.08 -17.51
N GLU A 28 -8.17 -7.30 -17.07
CA GLU A 28 -6.96 -7.76 -16.39
C GLU A 28 -7.16 -7.87 -14.87
N ARG A 29 -8.33 -7.49 -14.36
CA ARG A 29 -8.63 -7.57 -12.92
C ARG A 29 -8.64 -9.04 -12.46
N PRO A 30 -8.00 -9.33 -11.31
CA PRO A 30 -8.06 -10.64 -10.69
C PRO A 30 -9.51 -11.08 -10.46
N PHE A 31 -9.78 -12.36 -10.67
CA PHE A 31 -11.07 -12.99 -10.40
C PHE A 31 -10.91 -13.92 -9.19
N ILE A 32 -11.76 -13.73 -8.18
CA ILE A 32 -11.78 -14.60 -7.00
C ILE A 32 -12.81 -15.70 -7.23
N ASN A 33 -12.32 -16.93 -7.34
CA ASN A 33 -13.15 -18.13 -7.49
C ASN A 33 -13.08 -19.07 -6.28
N SER A 34 -12.17 -18.81 -5.34
CA SER A 34 -11.93 -19.66 -4.18
C SER A 34 -11.28 -18.88 -3.06
N SER A 35 -11.38 -19.40 -1.83
CA SER A 35 -10.67 -18.88 -0.66
C SER A 35 -9.15 -18.83 -0.87
N LYS A 36 -8.59 -19.81 -1.59
CA LYS A 36 -7.16 -19.84 -1.93
C LYS A 36 -6.74 -18.63 -2.76
N THR A 37 -7.50 -18.29 -3.80
CA THR A 37 -7.21 -17.14 -4.65
C THR A 37 -7.36 -15.83 -3.87
N ALA A 38 -8.35 -15.73 -2.98
CA ALA A 38 -8.52 -14.59 -2.08
C ALA A 38 -7.33 -14.43 -1.12
N TYR A 39 -6.87 -15.51 -0.50
CA TYR A 39 -5.71 -15.51 0.39
C TYR A 39 -4.44 -15.06 -0.32
N GLN A 40 -4.17 -15.60 -1.51
CA GLN A 40 -2.98 -15.24 -2.30
C GLN A 40 -2.94 -13.75 -2.61
N LEU A 41 -4.08 -13.19 -3.03
CA LEU A 41 -4.20 -11.77 -3.32
C LEU A 41 -4.07 -10.90 -2.05
N ALA A 42 -4.70 -11.34 -0.95
CA ALA A 42 -4.59 -10.65 0.33
C ALA A 42 -3.13 -10.59 0.76
N VAL A 43 -2.43 -11.72 0.89
CA VAL A 43 -1.04 -11.78 1.37
C VAL A 43 -0.09 -10.92 0.54
N GLN A 44 -0.28 -10.85 -0.77
CA GLN A 44 0.53 -10.01 -1.68
C GLN A 44 0.41 -8.51 -1.39
N SER A 45 -0.68 -8.07 -0.77
CA SER A 45 -0.90 -6.66 -0.45
C SER A 45 -0.38 -6.25 0.93
N TRP A 46 -0.04 -7.20 1.80
CA TRP A 46 0.55 -6.89 3.12
C TRP A 46 2.05 -6.68 3.01
N ASN A 47 2.59 -5.86 3.90
CA ASN A 47 4.02 -5.77 4.08
C ASN A 47 4.47 -6.95 4.95
N PRO A 48 5.32 -7.87 4.45
CA PRO A 48 5.78 -9.03 5.21
C PRO A 48 6.67 -8.64 6.40
N ASP A 49 7.29 -7.46 6.41
CA ASP A 49 8.12 -7.01 7.54
C ASP A 49 7.27 -6.55 8.73
N THR A 50 5.98 -6.30 8.52
CA THR A 50 5.07 -5.79 9.55
C THR A 50 3.86 -6.67 9.80
N ILE A 51 3.65 -7.71 8.99
CA ILE A 51 2.66 -8.74 9.26
C ILE A 51 3.05 -9.39 10.59
N GLU A 52 2.07 -9.54 11.49
CA GLU A 52 2.26 -9.97 12.91
C GLU A 52 2.76 -8.90 13.89
N PHE A 53 3.43 -7.83 13.43
CA PHE A 53 3.88 -6.76 14.33
C PHE A 53 2.78 -5.73 14.62
N PHE A 54 1.97 -5.39 13.62
CA PHE A 54 0.85 -4.47 13.76
C PHE A 54 -0.47 -5.13 13.40
N GLU A 55 -1.51 -4.88 14.20
CA GLU A 55 -2.88 -5.22 13.82
C GLU A 55 -3.29 -4.38 12.60
N GLN A 56 -3.70 -5.08 11.54
CA GLN A 56 -4.08 -4.47 10.27
C GLN A 56 -5.35 -5.14 9.75
N PHE A 57 -6.24 -4.34 9.18
CA PHE A 57 -7.43 -4.80 8.50
C PHE A 57 -7.46 -4.20 7.09
N LYS A 58 -7.70 -5.04 6.07
CA LYS A 58 -7.92 -4.60 4.69
C LYS A 58 -9.21 -5.19 4.14
N ILE A 59 -9.80 -4.46 3.20
CA ILE A 59 -11.09 -4.81 2.60
C ILE A 59 -10.88 -5.13 1.14
N LEU A 60 -11.28 -6.33 0.71
CA LEU A 60 -11.36 -6.66 -0.70
C LEU A 60 -12.67 -6.15 -1.30
N LEU A 61 -12.57 -5.21 -2.23
CA LEU A 61 -13.71 -4.68 -2.97
C LEU A 61 -13.93 -5.51 -4.23
N LEU A 62 -15.11 -6.11 -4.35
CA LEU A 62 -15.49 -6.97 -5.48
C LEU A 62 -16.70 -6.40 -6.23
N ASN A 63 -16.79 -6.69 -7.52
CA ASN A 63 -18.05 -6.55 -8.25
C ASN A 63 -18.90 -7.84 -8.17
N GLN A 64 -20.10 -7.82 -8.75
CA GLN A 64 -21.01 -8.97 -8.79
C GLN A 64 -20.46 -10.19 -9.55
N SER A 65 -19.39 -10.02 -10.34
CA SER A 65 -18.69 -11.09 -11.06
C SER A 65 -17.40 -11.52 -10.35
N ASN A 66 -17.27 -11.26 -9.05
CA ASN A 66 -16.10 -11.54 -8.21
C ASN A 66 -14.75 -11.01 -8.77
N LYS A 67 -14.80 -9.96 -9.58
CA LYS A 67 -13.60 -9.24 -10.04
C LYS A 67 -13.19 -8.22 -9.01
N VAL A 68 -11.90 -8.17 -8.72
CA VAL A 68 -11.31 -7.26 -7.73
C VAL A 68 -11.27 -5.84 -8.26
N LEU A 69 -11.90 -4.93 -7.53
CA LEU A 69 -11.91 -3.49 -7.78
C LEU A 69 -10.79 -2.78 -7.00
N GLY A 70 -10.45 -3.30 -5.82
CA GLY A 70 -9.39 -2.75 -4.95
C GLY A 70 -9.20 -3.56 -3.68
N ILE A 71 -8.11 -3.24 -2.96
CA ILE A 71 -7.75 -3.74 -1.63
C ILE A 71 -7.21 -2.59 -0.76
#